data_AF-I4FUW2-F1
#
_entry.id   AF-I4FUW2-F1
#
_cell.length_a   1.000
_cell.length_b   1.000
_cell.length_c   1.000
_cell.angle_alpha   90.00
_cell.angle_beta   90.00
_cell.angle_gamma   90.00
#
_symmetry.space_group_name_H-M   'P 1'
#
loop_
_entity.id
_entity.type
_entity.pdbx_description
1 polymer ?
#
loop_
_entity_poly.entity_id
_entity_poly.type
_entity_poly.pdbx_seq_one_letter_code
_entity_poly.pdbx_strand_id
1 'polypeptide(L)' 'MMNFWLAGDFKHRLAHLKTISSTVNETNLPKETFPVDCPFSQEQVLNWDYFPENSF' A
#
# COMPACT_ATOMS: atom_id res chain seq x y z
N MET A 1 12.80 12.68 -22.28
CA MET A 1 12.47 12.97 -20.86
C MET A 1 11.63 11.82 -20.35
N MET A 2 12.20 10.96 -19.51
CA MET A 2 11.49 9.84 -18.90
C MET A 2 10.79 10.38 -17.65
N ASN A 3 9.46 10.29 -17.59
CA ASN A 3 8.68 10.86 -16.50
C ASN A 3 8.94 10.09 -15.20
N PHE A 4 9.81 10.64 -14.34
CA PHE A 4 10.16 10.10 -13.02
C PHE A 4 8.94 9.81 -12.13
N TRP A 5 7.83 10.50 -12.38
CA TRP A 5 6.54 10.35 -11.68
C TRP A 5 5.88 8.98 -11.88
N LEU A 6 6.02 8.31 -13.03
CA LEU A 6 5.40 7.00 -13.28
C LEU A 6 6.10 5.84 -12.56
N ALA A 7 7.39 5.97 -12.28
CA ALA A 7 8.17 4.94 -11.61
C ALA A 7 7.86 4.85 -10.09
N GLY A 8 7.50 5.97 -9.48
CA GLY A 8 7.06 6.03 -8.08
C GLY A 8 5.76 5.27 -7.86
N ASP A 9 4.74 5.56 -8.67
CA ASP A 9 3.42 4.94 -8.58
C ASP A 9 3.46 3.42 -8.77
N PHE A 10 4.26 2.94 -9.72
CA PHE A 10 4.43 1.51 -9.96
C PHE A 10 5.06 0.79 -8.76
N LYS A 11 6.08 1.39 -8.15
CA LYS A 11 6.76 0.81 -6.96
C LYS A 11 5.84 0.80 -5.74
N HIS A 12 5.04 1.86 -5.55
CA HIS A 12 4.04 1.97 -4.48
C HIS A 12 2.98 0.87 -4.59
N ARG A 13 2.40 0.68 -5.78
CA ARG A 13 1.41 -0.37 -6.04
C ARG A 13 1.97 -1.78 -5.80
N LEU A 14 3.19 -2.06 -6.27
CA LEU A 14 3.82 -3.37 -6.06
C LEU A 14 4.09 -3.66 -4.58
N ALA A 15 4.53 -2.65 -3.83
CA ALA A 15 4.76 -2.78 -2.39
C ALA A 15 3.45 -3.11 -1.66
N HIS A 16 2.36 -2.41 -1.97
CA HIS A 16 1.03 -2.68 -1.39
C HIS A 16 0.56 -4.12 -1.61
N LEU A 17 0.64 -4.61 -2.87
CA LEU A 17 0.22 -5.97 -3.19
C LEU A 17 1.08 -7.04 -2.50
N LYS A 18 2.38 -6.79 -2.34
CA LYS A 18 3.28 -7.68 -1.61
C LYS A 18 2.93 -7.73 -0.13
N THR A 19 2.63 -6.58 0.47
CA THR A 19 2.17 -6.50 1.87
C THR A 19 0.89 -7.28 2.07
N ILE A 20 -0.12 -7.09 1.22
CA ILE A 20 -1.38 -7.86 1.28
C ILE A 20 -1.09 -9.36 1.22
N SER A 21 -0.22 -9.80 0.32
CA SER A 21 0.13 -11.22 0.22
C SER A 21 0.77 -11.76 1.51
N SER A 22 1.61 -10.99 2.19
CA SER A 22 2.20 -11.39 3.48
C SER A 22 1.13 -11.44 4.56
N THR A 23 0.31 -10.40 4.66
CA THR A 23 -0.74 -10.28 5.67
C THR A 23 -1.79 -11.37 5.53
N VAL A 24 -2.19 -11.76 4.32
CA VAL A 24 -3.09 -12.89 4.08
C VAL A 24 -2.51 -14.19 4.66
N ASN A 25 -1.22 -14.45 4.43
CA ASN A 25 -0.55 -15.64 4.95
C ASN A 25 -0.45 -15.64 6.48
N GLU A 26 -0.23 -14.48 7.09
CA GLU A 26 -0.08 -14.32 8.54
C GLU A 26 -1.42 -14.35 9.28
N THR A 27 -2.44 -13.69 8.73
CA THR A 27 -3.74 -13.49 9.38
C THR A 27 -4.82 -14.48 8.95
N ASN A 28 -4.59 -15.24 7.89
CA ASN A 28 -5.58 -16.09 7.22
C ASN A 28 -6.85 -15.34 6.77
N LEU A 29 -6.78 -14.01 6.65
CA LEU A 29 -7.87 -13.22 6.09
C LEU A 29 -7.93 -13.38 4.57
N PRO A 30 -9.13 -13.47 3.97
CA PRO A 30 -9.28 -13.49 2.53
C PRO A 30 -8.66 -12.25 1.88
N LYS A 31 -8.03 -12.41 0.72
CA LYS A 31 -7.43 -11.28 0.00
C LYS A 31 -8.44 -10.16 -0.32
N GLU A 32 -9.72 -10.53 -0.46
CA GLU A 32 -10.86 -9.63 -0.72
C GLU A 32 -11.16 -8.67 0.44
N THR A 33 -10.67 -8.95 1.66
CA THR A 33 -10.82 -8.03 2.79
C THR A 33 -9.89 -6.82 2.69
N PHE A 34 -8.91 -6.87 1.78
CA PHE A 34 -7.93 -5.80 1.60
C PHE A 34 -8.26 -4.98 0.35
N PRO A 35 -8.03 -3.66 0.38
CA PRO A 35 -8.25 -2.81 -0.77
C PRO A 35 -7.25 -3.15 -1.88
N VAL A 36 -7.75 -3.24 -3.11
CA VAL A 36 -6.95 -3.56 -4.31
C VAL A 36 -5.84 -2.53 -4.52
N ASP A 37 -6.14 -1.27 -4.25
CA ASP A 37 -5.22 -0.14 -4.34
C ASP A 37 -4.89 0.40 -2.95
N CYS A 38 -3.68 0.92 -2.77
CA CYS A 38 -3.28 1.51 -1.50
C CYS A 38 -4.08 2.81 -1.28
N PRO A 39 -4.85 2.94 -0.19
CA PRO A 39 -5.65 4.13 0.06
C PRO A 39 -4.79 5.34 0.51
N PHE A 40 -3.52 5.10 0.82
CA PHE A 40 -2.60 6.12 1.32
C PHE A 40 -1.60 6.53 0.24
N SER A 41 -1.23 7.81 0.26
CA SER A 41 -0.18 8.33 -0.60
C SER A 41 1.19 7.77 -0.20
N GLN A 42 2.15 7.83 -1.12
CA GLN A 42 3.52 7.42 -0.83
C GLN A 42 4.11 8.20 0.35
N GLU A 43 3.85 9.51 0.43
CA GLU A 43 4.34 10.36 1.53
C GLU A 43 3.77 9.94 2.88
N GLN A 44 2.49 9.57 2.93
CA GLN A 44 1.83 9.05 4.14
C GLN A 44 2.43 7.70 4.57
N VAL A 45 2.69 6.79 3.63
CA VAL A 45 3.29 5.49 3.92
C VAL A 45 4.75 5.63 4.38
N LEU A 46 5.48 6.62 3.89
CA LEU A 46 6.86 6.90 4.29
C LEU A 46 6.98 7.71 5.58
N ASN A 47 5.89 8.34 6.03
CA ASN A 47 5.88 9.11 7.26
C ASN A 47 5.69 8.17 8.47
N TRP A 48 6.74 8.06 9.29
CA TRP A 48 6.75 7.19 10.47
C TRP A 48 5.74 7.64 11.55
N ASP A 49 5.46 8.94 11.62
CA ASP A 49 4.53 9.53 12.59
C ASP A 49 3.10 9.58 12.05
N TYR A 50 2.88 9.15 10.80
CA TYR A 50 1.55 9.10 10.21
C TYR A 50 0.80 7.87 10.72
N PHE A 51 -0.17 8.12 11.60
CA PHE A 51 -1.15 7.12 11.99
C PHE A 51 -2.48 7.46 11.33
N PRO A 52 -3.08 6.56 10.54
CA PRO A 52 -4.37 6.83 9.91
C PRO A 52 -5.45 6.95 10.98
N GLU A 53 -5.86 8.18 11.29
CA GLU A 53 -6.99 8.46 12.17
C GLU A 53 -8.28 8.04 11.45
N ASN A 54 -8.86 6.92 11.86
CA ASN A 54 -10.12 6.34 11.36
C ASN A 54 -10.14 5.94 9.86
N SER A 55 -9.31 4.99 9.47
CA SER A 55 -9.51 4.24 8.22
C SER A 55 -10.33 2.96 8.46
N PHE A 56 -11.65 3.09 8.55
CA PHE A 56 -12.59 1.95 8.57
C PHE A 56 -13.81 2.25 7.69
#